data_AF-A0A9W6ZQ63-F1
#
_entry.id   AF-A0A9W6ZQ63-F1
#
_cell.length_a   1.000
_cell.length_b   1.000
_cell.length_c   1.000
_cell.angle_alpha   90.00
_cell.angle_beta   90.00
_cell.angle_gamma   90.00
#
_symmetry.space_group_name_H-M   'P 1'
#
loop_
_entity.id
_entity.type
_entity.pdbx_description
1 polymer ?
#
loop_
_entity_poly.entity_id
_entity_poly.type
_entity_poly.pdbx_seq_one_letter_code
_entity_poly.pdbx_strand_id
1 'polypeptide(L)'
;MSRPGLPPIRLSCFGGKLEAHDTSPESGLLRELNEELNWQPNCAPTRAVDLYVDNELIAYFYSSADASPSTDFTYESDRGRHGEWMHLDDALKDERTSNWHKSVLEVWKSGGDRADYVTPPENT
;
A
#
# COMPACT_ATOMS: atom_id res chain seq x y z
N MET A 1 -10.42 -17.39 18.35
CA MET A 1 -11.82 -17.00 18.58
C MET A 1 -12.07 -15.69 17.86
N SER A 2 -12.86 -15.70 16.79
CA SER A 2 -13.21 -14.48 16.04
C SER A 2 -14.25 -13.70 16.84
N ARG A 3 -13.98 -12.42 17.14
CA ARG A 3 -14.96 -11.53 17.78
C ARG A 3 -16.01 -11.12 16.74
N PRO A 4 -17.30 -11.42 16.93
CA PRO A 4 -18.35 -10.98 16.00
C PRO A 4 -18.50 -9.45 16.04
N GLY A 5 -18.57 -8.81 14.86
CA GLY A 5 -18.94 -7.40 14.71
C GLY A 5 -17.82 -6.43 14.31
N LEU A 6 -16.57 -6.87 14.17
CA LEU A 6 -15.53 -6.04 13.56
C LEU A 6 -15.57 -6.22 12.04
N PRO A 7 -15.41 -5.13 11.26
CA PRO A 7 -15.27 -5.24 9.81
C PRO A 7 -14.10 -6.17 9.48
N PRO A 8 -14.17 -6.92 8.37
CA PRO A 8 -13.09 -7.79 7.97
C PRO A 8 -11.80 -6.98 7.81
N ILE A 9 -10.69 -7.53 8.32
CA ILE A 9 -9.36 -6.93 8.14
C ILE A 9 -9.10 -6.83 6.64
N ARG A 10 -8.80 -5.62 6.17
CA ARG A 10 -8.36 -5.35 4.79
C ARG A 10 -6.87 -5.08 4.81
N LEU A 11 -6.15 -5.69 3.87
CA LEU A 11 -4.73 -5.45 3.66
C LEU A 11 -4.54 -4.42 2.55
N SER A 12 -3.65 -3.47 2.81
CA SER A 12 -3.16 -2.45 1.87
C SER A 12 -1.67 -2.26 2.07
N CYS A 13 -1.01 -1.65 1.09
CA CYS A 13 0.35 -1.14 1.28
C CYS A 13 0.31 0.04 2.27
N PHE A 14 1.44 0.31 2.92
CA PHE A 14 1.64 1.50 3.75
C PHE A 14 1.69 2.76 2.90
N GLY A 15 1.20 3.87 3.46
CA GLY A 15 1.08 5.14 2.75
C GLY A 15 -0.28 5.79 2.94
N GLY A 16 -0.39 7.03 2.46
CA GLY A 16 -1.56 7.86 2.70
C GLY A 16 -1.74 8.96 1.66
N LYS A 17 -2.62 9.91 1.99
CA LYS A 17 -2.90 11.05 1.12
C LYS A 17 -1.80 12.08 1.26
N LEU A 18 -1.54 12.80 0.18
CA LEU A 18 -0.71 13.99 0.27
C LEU A 18 -1.41 15.06 1.10
N GLU A 19 -0.64 15.68 1.97
CA GLU A 19 -1.06 16.81 2.79
C GLU A 19 -0.59 18.13 2.18
N ALA A 20 -1.20 19.25 2.61
CA ALA A 20 -0.90 20.58 2.06
C ALA A 20 0.56 21.02 2.28
N HIS A 21 1.25 20.42 3.24
CA HIS A 21 2.65 20.71 3.56
C HIS A 21 3.63 19.77 2.84
N ASP A 22 3.14 18.73 2.15
CA ASP A 22 3.97 17.85 1.33
C ASP A 22 4.41 18.60 0.07
N THR A 23 5.72 18.64 -0.21
CA THR A 23 6.29 19.35 -1.36
C THR A 23 6.34 18.49 -2.61
N SER A 24 6.26 17.16 -2.45
CA SER A 24 6.16 16.20 -3.54
C SER A 24 5.48 14.90 -3.08
N PRO A 25 5.08 14.01 -4.01
CA PRO A 25 4.62 12.67 -3.65
C PRO A 25 5.61 11.88 -2.79
N GLU A 26 6.89 12.01 -3.06
CA GLU A 26 7.97 11.36 -2.32
C GLU A 26 8.10 11.90 -0.90
N SER A 27 7.91 13.22 -0.69
CA SER A 27 7.92 13.77 0.67
C SER A 27 6.75 13.23 1.49
N GLY A 28 5.56 13.15 0.89
CA GLY A 28 4.39 12.55 1.51
C GLY A 28 4.61 11.07 1.85
N LEU A 29 5.20 10.30 0.93
CA LEU A 29 5.57 8.90 1.21
C LEU A 29 6.52 8.80 2.41
N LEU A 30 7.59 9.59 2.46
CA LEU A 30 8.57 9.53 3.55
C LEU A 30 7.95 9.93 4.89
N ARG A 31 7.03 10.91 4.90
CA ARG A 31 6.26 11.27 6.09
C ARG A 31 5.40 10.09 6.57
N GLU A 32 4.60 9.49 5.68
CA GLU A 32 3.73 8.36 6.02
C GLU A 32 4.53 7.15 6.51
N LEU A 33 5.67 6.82 5.89
CA LEU A 33 6.55 5.74 6.37
C LEU A 33 7.07 6.02 7.78
N ASN A 34 7.41 7.28 8.08
CA ASN A 34 7.84 7.68 9.42
C ASN A 34 6.68 7.63 10.43
N GLU A 35 5.47 8.06 10.07
CA GLU A 35 4.30 8.06 10.94
C GLU A 35 3.78 6.64 11.21
N GLU A 36 3.64 5.83 10.17
CA GLU A 36 3.00 4.51 10.24
C GLU A 36 3.95 3.41 10.71
N LEU A 37 5.25 3.53 10.45
CA LEU A 37 6.26 2.49 10.68
C LEU A 37 7.42 2.93 11.59
N ASN A 38 7.48 4.22 11.96
CA ASN A 38 8.67 4.83 12.57
C ASN A 38 9.94 4.53 11.76
N TRP A 39 9.84 4.57 10.44
CA TRP A 39 10.88 4.11 9.54
C TRP A 39 11.28 5.16 8.52
N GLN A 40 12.58 5.25 8.28
CA GLN A 40 13.18 6.04 7.22
C GLN A 40 14.12 5.14 6.41
N PRO A 41 13.91 4.99 5.10
CA PRO A 41 14.81 4.22 4.27
C PRO A 41 16.15 4.95 4.09
N ASN A 42 17.24 4.20 3.91
CA ASN A 42 18.57 4.76 3.67
C ASN A 42 18.71 5.26 2.22
N CYS A 43 18.01 4.62 1.29
CA CYS A 43 17.90 4.94 -0.11
C CYS A 43 16.47 5.38 -0.43
N ALA A 44 16.32 6.34 -1.33
CA ALA A 44 15.01 6.81 -1.74
C ALA A 44 14.19 5.65 -2.37
N PRO A 45 12.93 5.43 -1.94
CA PRO A 45 12.04 4.50 -2.61
C PRO A 45 11.87 4.88 -4.09
N THR A 46 11.77 3.87 -4.96
CA THR A 46 11.59 4.07 -6.40
C THR A 46 10.11 3.97 -6.76
N ARG A 47 9.59 4.97 -7.48
CA ARG A 47 8.22 4.92 -8.03
C ARG A 47 8.11 3.73 -8.98
N ALA A 48 7.19 2.83 -8.66
CA ALA A 48 7.07 1.52 -9.28
C ALA A 48 5.86 1.43 -10.20
N VAL A 49 4.67 1.82 -9.71
CA VAL A 49 3.42 1.69 -10.47
C VAL A 49 2.52 2.89 -10.19
N ASP A 50 1.95 3.46 -11.24
CA ASP A 50 0.89 4.45 -11.15
C ASP A 50 -0.47 3.78 -11.24
N LEU A 51 -1.34 4.05 -10.26
CA LEU A 51 -2.69 3.52 -10.26
C LEU A 51 -3.68 4.53 -10.82
N TYR A 52 -4.40 4.08 -11.84
CA TYR A 52 -5.56 4.74 -12.38
C TYR A 52 -6.83 4.01 -11.97
N VAL A 53 -7.82 4.73 -11.45
CA VAL A 53 -9.17 4.22 -11.19
C VAL A 53 -10.14 4.97 -12.10
N ASP A 54 -10.88 4.24 -12.92
CA ASP A 54 -11.83 4.83 -13.88
C ASP A 54 -11.19 5.94 -14.74
N ASN A 55 -9.96 5.68 -15.21
CA ASN A 55 -9.08 6.59 -15.97
C ASN A 55 -8.55 7.83 -15.24
N GLU A 56 -8.79 7.96 -13.94
CA GLU A 56 -8.20 9.02 -13.11
C GLU A 56 -7.01 8.50 -12.33
N LEU A 57 -5.91 9.25 -12.30
CA LEU A 57 -4.74 8.91 -11.50
C LEU A 57 -5.03 9.14 -10.01
N ILE A 58 -5.06 8.07 -9.23
CA ILE A 58 -5.45 8.13 -7.81
C ILE A 58 -4.25 7.94 -6.87
N ALA A 59 -3.23 7.16 -7.25
CA ALA A 59 -2.11 6.87 -6.37
C ALA A 59 -0.81 6.55 -7.12
N TYR A 60 0.30 6.86 -6.46
CA TYR A 60 1.65 6.44 -6.87
C TYR A 60 2.14 5.38 -5.90
N PHE A 61 2.51 4.21 -6.40
CA PHE A 61 3.11 3.14 -5.60
C PHE A 61 4.62 3.15 -5.74
N TYR A 62 5.29 2.88 -4.64
CA TYR A 62 6.75 2.88 -4.55
C TYR A 62 7.24 1.53 -4.04
N SER A 63 8.46 1.19 -4.42
CA SER A 63 9.19 0.04 -3.93
C SER A 63 10.46 0.48 -3.21
N SER A 64 10.85 -0.24 -2.17
CA SER A 64 12.11 -0.01 -1.46
C SER A 64 12.86 -1.33 -1.31
N ALA A 65 14.15 -1.31 -1.63
CA ALA A 65 15.06 -2.43 -1.41
C ALA A 65 15.61 -2.50 0.02
N ASP A 66 15.39 -1.45 0.82
CA ASP A 66 15.93 -1.33 2.19
C ASP A 66 15.05 -2.01 3.24
N ALA A 67 13.82 -2.36 2.87
CA ALA A 67 12.88 -3.04 3.73
C ALA A 67 12.98 -4.56 3.56
N SER A 68 12.99 -5.28 4.67
CA SER A 68 13.09 -6.75 4.72
C SER A 68 12.29 -7.31 5.90
N PRO A 69 11.97 -8.63 5.93
CA PRO A 69 11.33 -9.24 7.08
C PRO A 69 12.08 -9.08 8.42
N SER A 70 13.37 -8.76 8.38
CA SER A 70 14.20 -8.45 9.55
C SER A 70 14.22 -6.97 9.92
N THR A 71 13.59 -6.09 9.14
CA THR A 71 13.50 -4.66 9.44
C THR A 71 12.57 -4.46 10.63
N ASP A 72 13.06 -3.75 11.65
CA ASP A 72 12.30 -3.45 12.86
C ASP A 72 11.40 -2.24 12.64
N PHE A 73 10.11 -2.50 12.39
CA PHE A 73 9.09 -1.46 12.25
C PHE A 73 8.33 -1.27 13.56
N THR A 74 8.10 -0.02 13.94
CA THR A 74 7.18 0.32 15.03
C THR A 74 5.88 0.83 14.44
N TYR A 75 4.86 -0.01 14.46
CA TYR A 75 3.53 0.33 13.92
C TYR A 75 2.75 1.26 14.85
N GLU A 76 1.83 2.05 14.31
CA GLU A 76 0.80 2.79 15.08
C GLU A 76 -0.23 1.83 15.73
N SER A 77 0.22 0.96 16.64
CA SER A 77 -0.60 -0.05 17.30
C SER A 77 -1.76 0.56 18.10
N ASP A 78 -1.58 1.78 18.62
CA ASP A 78 -2.62 2.53 19.35
C ASP A 78 -3.80 2.93 18.45
N ARG A 79 -3.57 3.00 17.13
CA ARG A 79 -4.62 3.18 16.11
C ARG A 79 -5.12 1.84 15.53
N GLY A 80 -4.68 0.71 16.10
CA GLY A 80 -5.02 -0.64 15.66
C GLY A 80 -4.34 -1.08 14.36
N ARG A 81 -3.33 -0.34 13.90
CA ARG A 81 -2.59 -0.64 12.66
C ARG A 81 -1.48 -1.67 12.94
N HIS A 82 -1.30 -2.58 11.99
CA HIS A 82 -0.27 -3.62 12.02
C HIS A 82 0.20 -3.92 10.60
N GLY A 83 1.41 -4.45 10.48
CA GLY A 83 1.96 -4.93 9.21
C GLY A 83 2.06 -6.45 9.14
N GLU A 84 2.00 -6.96 7.93
CA GLU A 84 2.26 -8.37 7.62
C GLU A 84 3.27 -8.42 6.48
N TRP A 85 4.38 -9.13 6.69
CA TRP A 85 5.28 -9.49 5.61
C TRP A 85 4.67 -10.65 4.84
N MET A 86 4.47 -10.46 3.53
CA MET A 86 3.78 -11.44 2.70
C MET A 86 4.55 -11.70 1.41
N HIS A 87 4.57 -12.96 0.99
CA HIS A 87 5.02 -13.27 -0.36
C HIS A 87 4.02 -12.69 -1.37
N LEU A 88 4.54 -12.10 -2.46
CA LEU A 88 3.73 -11.45 -3.48
C LEU A 88 2.61 -12.35 -4.03
N ASP A 89 2.91 -13.62 -4.27
CA ASP A 89 1.93 -14.60 -4.78
C ASP A 89 0.81 -14.91 -3.80
N ASP A 90 1.08 -14.79 -2.50
CA ASP A 90 0.07 -15.00 -1.46
C ASP A 90 -0.79 -13.74 -1.34
N ALA A 91 -0.20 -12.54 -1.40
CA ALA A 91 -0.93 -11.27 -1.38
C ALA A 91 -1.95 -11.14 -2.52
N LEU A 92 -1.60 -11.64 -3.71
CA LEU A 92 -2.48 -11.68 -4.87
C LEU A 92 -3.69 -12.61 -4.66
N LYS A 93 -3.51 -13.70 -3.92
CA LYS A 93 -4.57 -14.69 -3.65
C LYS A 93 -5.39 -14.36 -2.40
N ASP A 94 -4.84 -13.58 -1.47
CA ASP A 94 -5.49 -13.25 -0.20
C ASP A 94 -6.75 -12.38 -0.41
N GLU A 95 -7.89 -12.82 0.12
CA GLU A 95 -9.17 -12.11 0.02
C GLU A 95 -9.23 -10.81 0.86
N ARG A 96 -8.30 -10.64 1.80
CA ARG A 96 -8.13 -9.43 2.59
C ARG A 96 -7.50 -8.31 1.77
N THR A 97 -6.63 -8.62 0.81
CA THR A 97 -5.99 -7.64 -0.08
C THR A 97 -7.03 -7.00 -0.98
N SER A 98 -7.09 -5.67 -1.02
CA SER A 98 -8.07 -4.99 -1.86
C SER A 98 -7.82 -5.22 -3.35
N ASN A 99 -8.89 -5.25 -4.15
CA ASN A 99 -8.78 -5.54 -5.59
C ASN A 99 -7.91 -4.52 -6.35
N TRP A 100 -7.96 -3.25 -5.97
CA TRP A 100 -7.11 -2.22 -6.57
C TRP A 100 -5.63 -2.42 -6.22
N HIS A 101 -5.31 -2.86 -5.00
CA HIS A 101 -3.94 -3.25 -4.66
C HIS A 101 -3.48 -4.48 -5.43
N LYS A 102 -4.36 -5.47 -5.62
CA LYS A 102 -4.02 -6.64 -6.45
C LYS A 102 -3.66 -6.23 -7.88
N SER A 103 -4.42 -5.33 -8.50
CA SER A 103 -4.11 -4.79 -9.85
C SER A 103 -2.69 -4.19 -9.90
N VAL A 104 -2.33 -3.38 -8.90
CA VAL A 104 -0.99 -2.80 -8.78
C VAL A 104 0.08 -3.89 -8.61
N LEU A 105 -0.14 -4.86 -7.73
CA LEU A 105 0.82 -5.93 -7.45
C LEU A 105 1.04 -6.84 -8.67
N GLU A 106 0.01 -7.09 -9.48
CA GLU A 106 0.11 -7.86 -10.74
C GLU A 106 0.95 -7.12 -11.79
N VAL A 107 0.69 -5.82 -11.96
CA VAL A 107 1.48 -4.97 -12.86
C VAL A 107 2.93 -4.91 -12.41
N TRP A 108 3.17 -4.67 -11.13
CA TRP A 108 4.52 -4.64 -10.58
C TRP A 108 5.26 -5.96 -10.79
N LYS A 109 4.58 -7.10 -10.53
CA LYS A 109 5.13 -8.44 -10.77
C LYS A 109 5.54 -8.66 -12.22
N SER A 110 4.77 -8.12 -13.16
CA SER A 110 5.05 -8.25 -14.61
C SER A 110 6.05 -7.22 -15.15
N GLY A 111 6.51 -6.27 -14.31
CA GLY A 111 7.45 -5.22 -14.69
C GLY A 111 6.81 -4.04 -15.42
N GLY A 112 5.47 -3.92 -15.38
CA GLY A 112 4.78 -2.73 -15.85
C GLY A 112 4.84 -1.58 -14.84
N ASP A 113 4.49 -0.38 -15.28
CA ASP A 113 4.53 0.86 -14.51
C ASP A 113 3.15 1.55 -14.37
N ARG A 114 2.11 0.98 -14.97
CA ARG A 114 0.74 1.50 -14.96
C ARG A 114 -0.27 0.40 -14.67
N ALA A 115 -1.07 0.61 -13.64
CA ALA A 115 -2.21 -0.23 -13.30
C ALA A 115 -3.52 0.54 -13.53
N ASP A 116 -4.45 -0.08 -14.24
CA ASP A 116 -5.81 0.44 -14.44
C ASP A 116 -6.78 -0.45 -13.65
N TYR A 117 -7.64 0.18 -12.86
CA TYR A 117 -8.71 -0.48 -12.10
C TYR A 117 -10.04 0.16 -12.48
N VAL A 118 -11.04 -0.66 -12.79
CA VAL A 118 -12.39 -0.21 -13.10
C VAL A 118 -13.28 -0.53 -11.91
N THR A 119 -13.98 0.48 -11.40
CA THR A 119 -14.91 0.27 -10.28
C THR A 119 -16.07 -0.60 -10.77
N PRO A 120 -16.33 -1.77 -10.14
CA PRO A 120 -17.49 -2.58 -10.50
C PRO A 120 -18.77 -1.78 -10.29
N PRO A 121 -19.77 -1.90 -11.19
CA PRO A 121 -21.06 -1.25 -10.98
C PRO A 121 -21.66 -1.71 -9.64
N GLU A 122 -22.17 -0.76 -8.85
CA GLU A 122 -22.89 -1.11 -7.62
C GLU A 122 -24.07 -2.02 -7.99
N ASN A 123 -24.18 -3.17 -7.32
CA ASN A 123 -25.34 -4.03 -7.47
C ASN A 123 -26.56 -3.29 -6.90
N THR A 124 -27.32 -2.59 -7.76
CA THR A 124 -28.64 -2.01 -7.42
C THR A 124 -29.67 -3.09 -7.15
#